data_AF-S7NZ92-F1
#
_entry.id   AF-S7NZ92-F1
#
_cell.length_a   1.000
_cell.length_b   1.000
_cell.length_c   1.000
_cell.angle_alpha   90.00
_cell.angle_beta   90.00
_cell.angle_gamma   90.00
#
_symmetry.space_group_name_H-M   'P 1'
#
loop_
_entity.id
_entity.type
_entity.pdbx_description
1 polymer ?
#
loop_
_entity_poly.entity_id
_entity_poly.type
_entity_poly.pdbx_seq_one_letter_code
_entity_poly.pdbx_strand_id
1 'polypeptide(L)'
;MKAADEPAYLTVGTDVSAKYRGAFCEAKIKTVKRLVKVKVLLKQDNTTQLVQDDQVKGPLRVGAIVETRTSDGSFQEAIISKLTDASWYTVVIVLHMHHIRSHGISSLD
;
A
#
# COMPACT_ATOMS: atom_id res chain seq x y z
N MET A 1 20.95 -16.59 -5.41
CA MET A 1 20.28 -16.28 -4.13
C MET A 1 19.61 -14.92 -4.30
N LYS A 2 18.29 -14.85 -4.44
CA LYS A 2 17.56 -13.61 -4.75
C LYS A 2 16.55 -13.35 -3.64
N ALA A 3 16.99 -12.71 -2.57
CA ALA A 3 16.16 -12.30 -1.45
C ALA A 3 16.75 -10.99 -0.91
N ALA A 4 16.01 -9.87 -1.01
CA ALA A 4 16.03 -8.75 -0.05
C ALA A 4 15.27 -7.47 -0.48
N ASP A 5 14.89 -7.24 -1.74
CA ASP A 5 14.44 -5.88 -2.16
C ASP A 5 13.06 -5.80 -2.82
N GLU A 6 12.20 -6.80 -2.65
CA GLU A 6 10.78 -6.64 -2.99
C GLU A 6 9.98 -6.63 -1.68
N PRO A 7 9.22 -5.55 -1.39
CA PRO A 7 8.37 -5.53 -0.20
C PRO A 7 7.47 -6.77 -0.26
N ALA A 8 7.34 -7.48 0.87
CA ALA A 8 6.63 -8.75 0.93
C ALA A 8 5.15 -8.56 0.55
N TYR A 9 4.86 -8.73 -0.74
CA TYR A 9 3.49 -8.71 -1.25
C TYR A 9 2.82 -10.02 -0.88
N LEU A 10 1.70 -9.94 -0.18
CA LEU A 10 0.88 -11.11 0.10
C LEU A 10 0.16 -11.53 -1.19
N THR A 11 0.29 -12.79 -1.57
CA THR A 11 -0.27 -13.32 -2.82
C THR A 11 -1.80 -13.44 -2.74
N VAL A 12 -2.46 -13.40 -3.92
CA VAL A 12 -3.88 -13.78 -4.00
C VAL A 12 -4.04 -15.22 -3.52
N GLY A 13 -5.04 -15.47 -2.69
CA GLY A 13 -5.31 -16.76 -2.07
C GLY A 13 -4.69 -16.94 -0.69
N THR A 14 -3.78 -16.07 -0.26
CA THR A 14 -3.22 -16.08 1.09
C THR A 14 -4.30 -15.78 2.13
N ASP A 15 -4.38 -16.65 3.13
CA ASP A 15 -5.22 -16.48 4.30
C ASP A 15 -4.61 -15.44 5.25
N VAL A 16 -5.40 -14.44 5.60
CA VAL A 16 -5.00 -13.32 6.45
C VAL A 16 -6.08 -13.06 7.50
N SER A 17 -5.69 -12.49 8.65
CA SER A 17 -6.63 -12.08 9.68
C SER A 17 -6.84 -10.57 9.62
N ALA A 18 -8.08 -10.14 9.37
CA ALA A 18 -8.45 -8.73 9.36
C ALA A 18 -9.02 -8.32 10.72
N LYS A 19 -8.41 -7.31 11.36
CA LYS A 19 -8.95 -6.73 12.60
C LYS A 19 -10.07 -5.75 12.26
N TYR A 20 -11.28 -6.02 12.75
CA TYR A 20 -12.42 -5.13 12.63
C TYR A 20 -13.11 -4.97 13.99
N ARG A 21 -13.19 -3.74 14.50
CA ARG A 21 -13.84 -3.39 15.78
C ARG A 21 -13.42 -4.27 16.98
N GLY A 22 -12.15 -4.68 17.03
CA GLY A 22 -11.61 -5.49 18.13
C GLY A 22 -11.74 -7.01 17.94
N ALA A 23 -12.42 -7.47 16.90
CA ALA A 23 -12.45 -8.87 16.48
C ALA A 23 -11.50 -9.11 15.31
N PHE A 24 -10.92 -10.30 15.22
CA PHE A 24 -10.20 -10.76 14.04
C PHE A 24 -11.13 -11.66 13.24
N CYS A 25 -11.36 -11.33 11.97
CA CYS A 25 -12.07 -12.19 11.03
C CYS A 25 -11.07 -12.82 10.07
N GLU A 26 -11.24 -14.11 9.80
CA GLU A 26 -10.52 -14.79 8.75
C GLU A 26 -10.96 -14.22 7.40
N ALA A 27 -9.99 -13.82 6.60
CA ALA A 27 -10.21 -13.27 5.29
C ALA A 27 -9.17 -13.83 4.33
N LYS A 28 -9.56 -13.98 3.06
CA LYS A 28 -8.65 -14.45 2.02
C LYS A 28 -8.40 -13.30 1.05
N ILE A 29 -7.14 -13.07 0.69
CA ILE A 29 -6.80 -12.05 -0.32
C ILE A 29 -7.38 -12.49 -1.65
N LYS A 30 -8.29 -11.68 -2.20
CA LYS A 30 -8.93 -11.92 -3.50
C LYS A 30 -8.23 -11.17 -4.62
N THR A 31 -7.82 -9.93 -4.36
CA THR A 31 -7.10 -9.11 -5.34
C THR A 31 -6.03 -8.30 -4.65
N VAL A 32 -4.87 -8.20 -5.31
CA VAL A 32 -3.76 -7.34 -4.91
C VAL A 32 -3.62 -6.27 -5.97
N LYS A 33 -3.73 -5.01 -5.57
CA LYS A 33 -3.45 -3.87 -6.45
C LYS A 33 -2.16 -3.23 -5.99
N ARG A 34 -1.06 -3.53 -6.69
CA ARG A 34 0.24 -2.93 -6.43
C ARG A 34 0.15 -1.43 -6.71
N LEU A 35 0.51 -0.62 -5.72
CA LEU A 35 0.43 0.84 -5.80
C LEU A 35 1.64 1.42 -5.10
N VAL A 36 2.40 2.27 -5.79
CA VAL A 36 3.55 2.96 -5.22
C VAL A 36 3.26 4.46 -5.19
N LYS A 37 3.28 5.03 -3.99
CA LYS A 37 3.23 6.48 -3.79
C LYS A 37 4.63 7.04 -3.88
N VAL A 38 4.87 7.81 -4.92
CA VAL A 38 6.12 8.50 -5.20
C VAL A 38 6.01 9.91 -4.64
N LYS A 39 6.80 10.21 -3.61
CA LYS A 39 7.02 11.58 -3.16
C LYS A 39 8.09 12.20 -4.05
N VAL A 40 7.69 13.15 -4.87
CA VAL A 40 8.59 13.93 -5.72
C VAL A 40 8.77 15.33 -5.18
N LEU A 41 9.91 15.94 -5.46
CA LEU A 41 10.25 17.33 -5.18
C LEU A 41 10.31 18.06 -6.53
N LEU A 42 9.35 18.94 -6.80
CA LEU A 42 9.27 19.70 -8.04
C LEU A 42 10.42 20.71 -8.08
N LYS A 43 11.22 20.70 -9.15
CA LYS A 43 12.38 21.60 -9.25
C LYS A 43 12.01 23.06 -9.47
N GLN A 44 10.86 23.32 -10.09
CA GLN A 44 10.42 24.67 -10.41
C GLN A 44 10.04 25.45 -9.14
N ASP A 45 9.30 24.83 -8.22
CA ASP A 45 8.73 25.50 -7.05
C ASP A 45 9.32 25.00 -5.71
N ASN A 46 10.26 24.04 -5.76
CA ASN A 46 10.84 23.36 -4.60
C ASN A 46 9.80 22.76 -3.64
N THR A 47 8.62 22.44 -4.16
CA THR A 47 7.48 21.87 -3.42
C THR A 47 7.50 20.35 -3.53
N THR A 48 7.04 19.66 -2.49
CA THR A 48 6.91 18.20 -2.54
C THR A 48 5.50 17.79 -2.91
N GLN A 49 5.35 16.92 -3.90
CA GLN A 49 4.08 16.33 -4.30
C GLN A 49 4.10 14.82 -4.10
N LEU A 50 2.95 14.26 -3.72
CA LEU A 50 2.75 12.83 -3.64
C LEU A 50 1.92 12.39 -4.86
N VAL A 51 2.54 11.64 -5.76
CA VAL A 51 1.90 11.11 -6.97
C VAL A 51 2.01 9.58 -6.99
N GLN A 52 1.24 8.92 -7.85
CA GLN A 52 1.37 7.48 -8.07
C GLN A 52 2.43 7.22 -9.15
N ASP A 53 3.00 6.02 -9.15
CA ASP A 53 3.98 5.60 -10.15
C ASP A 53 3.46 5.71 -11.60
N ASP A 54 2.16 5.48 -11.83
CA ASP A 54 1.52 5.64 -13.14
C ASP A 54 1.61 7.07 -13.71
N GLN A 55 1.67 8.07 -12.81
CA GLN A 55 1.74 9.50 -13.15
C GLN A 55 3.19 10.01 -13.24
N VAL A 56 4.16 9.15 -12.99
CA VAL A 56 5.59 9.46 -12.97
C VAL A 56 6.25 8.83 -14.19
N LYS A 57 6.84 9.65 -15.05
CA LYS A 57 7.65 9.21 -16.17
C LYS A 57 9.13 9.24 -15.79
N GLY A 58 9.77 8.08 -15.85
CA GLY A 58 11.20 7.95 -15.61
C GLY A 58 11.55 6.85 -14.60
N PRO A 59 12.81 6.79 -14.15
CA PRO A 59 13.27 5.77 -13.21
C PRO A 59 12.66 5.99 -11.82
N LEU A 60 11.91 5.01 -11.32
CA LEU A 60 11.35 4.99 -9.95
C LEU A 60 12.43 4.68 -8.90
N ARG A 61 13.38 5.60 -8.74
CA ARG A 61 14.49 5.52 -7.78
C ARG A 61 14.61 6.83 -7.01
N VAL A 62 14.77 6.74 -5.69
CA VAL A 62 15.03 7.92 -4.84
C VAL A 62 16.29 8.65 -5.31
N GLY A 63 16.20 9.97 -5.45
CA GLY A 63 17.24 10.85 -5.98
C GLY A 63 17.25 10.97 -7.51
N ALA A 64 16.43 10.20 -8.22
CA ALA A 64 16.37 10.29 -9.69
C ALA A 64 15.45 11.45 -10.14
N ILE A 65 15.81 12.03 -11.29
CA ILE A 65 15.03 13.05 -11.98
C ILE A 65 13.94 12.34 -12.80
N VAL A 66 12.70 12.76 -12.61
CA VAL A 66 11.51 12.20 -13.25
C VAL A 66 10.56 13.33 -13.66
N GLU A 67 9.69 13.07 -14.62
CA GLU A 67 8.61 13.98 -14.97
C GLU A 67 7.30 13.51 -14.34
N THR A 68 6.64 14.36 -13.57
CA THR A 68 5.34 14.03 -12.97
C THR A 68 4.24 14.86 -13.58
N ARG A 69 3.10 14.24 -13.85
CA ARG A 69 1.90 14.96 -14.31
C ARG A 69 1.30 15.75 -13.16
N THR A 70 1.24 17.08 -13.29
CA THR A 70 0.57 17.97 -12.35
C THR A 70 -0.96 17.88 -12.50
N SER A 71 -1.69 18.44 -11.54
CA SER A 71 -3.16 18.55 -11.61
C SER A 71 -3.65 19.32 -12.83
N ASP A 72 -2.82 20.20 -13.37
CA ASP A 72 -3.11 21.01 -14.56
C ASP A 72 -2.85 20.25 -15.87
N GLY A 73 -2.42 18.99 -15.78
CA GLY A 73 -2.14 18.12 -16.92
C GLY A 73 -0.77 18.34 -17.57
N SER A 74 0.00 19.32 -17.10
CA SER A 74 1.38 19.56 -17.54
C SER A 74 2.34 18.54 -16.94
N PHE A 75 3.46 18.29 -17.63
CA PHE A 75 4.56 17.50 -17.08
C PHE A 75 5.60 18.46 -16.50
N GLN A 76 6.04 18.20 -15.28
CA GLN A 76 7.04 19.01 -14.62
C GLN A 76 8.18 18.14 -14.11
N GLU A 77 9.40 18.65 -14.25
CA GLU A 77 10.60 17.96 -13.77
C GLU A 77 10.64 17.98 -12.24
N ALA A 78 10.79 16.80 -11.67
CA ALA A 78 10.79 16.56 -10.24
C ALA A 78 11.86 15.54 -9.86
N ILE A 79 12.29 15.55 -8.60
CA ILE A 79 13.25 14.58 -8.06
C ILE A 79 12.51 13.67 -7.08
N ILE A 80 12.63 12.35 -7.23
CA ILE A 80 12.02 11.42 -6.27
C ILE A 80 12.70 11.57 -4.91
N SER A 81 11.97 12.05 -3.91
CA SER A 81 12.45 12.17 -2.53
C SER A 81 12.20 10.90 -1.72
N LYS A 82 11.07 10.22 -1.94
CA LYS A 82 10.71 8.99 -1.21
C LYS A 82 9.76 8.12 -2.02
N LEU A 83 9.92 6.80 -1.94
CA LEU A 83 8.97 5.82 -2.47
C LEU A 83 8.28 5.15 -1.29
N THR A 84 6.95 5.09 -1.31
CA THR A 84 6.14 4.45 -0.27
C THR A 84 5.25 3.41 -0.94
N ASP A 85 5.35 2.16 -0.53
CA ASP A 85 4.36 1.16 -0.94
C ASP A 85 3.01 1.52 -0.31
N ALA A 86 1.98 1.62 -1.14
CA ALA A 86 0.61 1.88 -0.75
C ALA A 86 -0.33 0.85 -1.40
N SER A 87 0.16 -0.38 -1.53
CA SER A 87 -0.55 -1.45 -2.20
C SER A 87 -1.85 -1.80 -1.48
N TRP A 88 -2.89 -2.08 -2.26
CA TRP A 88 -4.22 -2.39 -1.74
C TRP A 88 -4.45 -3.88 -1.80
N TYR A 89 -4.83 -4.45 -0.66
CA TYR A 89 -5.19 -5.86 -0.54
C TYR A 89 -6.69 -5.93 -0.33
N THR A 90 -7.42 -6.36 -1.35
CA THR A 90 -8.86 -6.63 -1.20
C THR A 90 -8.98 -8.05 -0.67
N VAL A 91 -9.46 -8.15 0.55
CA VAL A 91 -9.72 -9.42 1.22
C VAL A 91 -11.21 -9.71 1.19
N VAL A 92 -11.58 -10.96 0.95
CA VAL A 92 -12.96 -11.44 1.13
C VAL A 92 -13.03 -12.14 2.47
N ILE A 93 -13.95 -11.71 3.32
CA ILE A 93 -14.22 -12.38 4.59
C ILE A 93 -14.77 -13.76 4.27
N VAL A 94 -14.04 -14.79 4.68
CA VAL A 94 -14.53 -16.16 4.66
C VAL A 94 -15.37 -16.32 5.92
N LEU A 95 -16.65 -16.00 5.82
CA LEU A 95 -17.62 -16.22 6.90
C LEU A 95 -17.73 -17.75 7.15
N HIS A 96 -16.85 -18.29 7.98
CA HIS A 96 -17.28 -19.26 8.97
C HIS A 96 -17.63 -18.44 10.21
N MET A 97 -18.90 -18.03 10.26
CA MET A 97 -19.48 -17.43 11.44
C MET A 97 -19.56 -18.52 12.52
N HIS A 98 -18.42 -18.90 13.11
CA HIS A 98 -18.44 -19.52 14.42
C HIS A 98 -18.95 -18.43 15.35
N HIS A 99 -20.25 -18.52 15.59
CA HIS A 99 -20.96 -17.82 16.64
C HIS A 99 -20.04 -17.78 17.86
N ILE A 100 -19.44 -16.62 18.13
CA ILE A 100 -18.76 -16.39 19.40
C ILE A 100 -19.91 -16.42 20.39
N ARG A 101 -20.19 -17.61 20.95
CA ARG A 101 -20.98 -17.70 22.17
C ARG A 101 -20.28 -16.78 23.14
N SER A 102 -20.99 -15.74 23.56
CA SER A 102 -20.75 -15.08 24.84
C SER A 102 -20.70 -16.16 25.92
N HIS A 103 -19.51 -16.68 26.19
CA HIS A 103 -19.20 -17.25 27.49
C HIS A 103 -18.00 -16.49 28.00
N GLY A 104 -18.28 -15.66 29.01
CA GLY A 104 -17.28 -14.88 29.69
C GLY A 104 -16.13 -15.77 30.16
N ILE A 105 -14.94 -15.25 30.02
CA ILE A 105 -13.80 -15.67 30.80
C ILE A 105 -13.21 -14.38 31.36
N SER A 106 -13.58 -14.17 32.61
CA SER A 106 -12.84 -13.52 33.67
C SER A 106 -11.42 -13.08 33.31
N SER A 107 -11.16 -11.81 33.64
CA SER A 107 -9.90 -11.24 34.09
C SER A 107 -8.83 -12.28 34.46
N LEU A 108 -7.64 -12.15 33.86
CA LEU A 108 -6.42 -12.73 34.42
C LEU A 108 -5.51 -11.59 34.89
N ASP A 109 -5.20 -11.68 36.20
CA ASP A 109 -4.14 -11.07 37.03
C ASP A 109 -3.68 -9.63 36.73
#